data_AF-A0AA88L0W0-F1
#
_entry.id   AF-A0AA88L0W0-F1
#
_cell.length_a   1.000
_cell.length_b   1.000
_cell.length_c   1.000
_cell.angle_alpha   90.00
_cell.angle_beta   90.00
_cell.angle_gamma   90.00
#
_symmetry.space_group_name_H-M   'P 1'
#
loop_
_entity.id
_entity.type
_entity.pdbx_description
1 polymer ?
#
loop_
_entity_poly.entity_id
_entity_poly.type
_entity_poly.pdbx_seq_one_letter_code
_entity_poly.pdbx_strand_id
1 'polypeptide(L)'
;MFSVLFKLALTSLFLDITFCQHSKHMQKLLRHRVITDFDEMEGDEEQIRNICCKRMMHNLIIGKGANGEDIEVDVGTCRKGCAKKASKIKKREFEALLKETDPKINPIELFLSLQKGDIFDSCFPGSTCNPSFTKIERYYTVDGSVDVPVIESCQCKRMLSECGVAEKLDLYFSGTPFERLINVGTCQADTLCSEDATCVPTKNATLAIEGPNGIQCVETIEECSCHPSCYRASKLENIYDYSNIDNDSEEAEPELMTIDIGVCVGTCNSTNYKVRKCILRDPENPKRCLSSLTHRSTMCYPTTFKTHYYMDKHGNTKSVLAIKHCSCK
;
A
#
# COMPACT_ATOMS: atom_id res chain seq x y z
N MET A 1 -11.60 34.81 -13.88
CA MET A 1 -12.00 33.41 -13.59
C MET A 1 -10.84 32.44 -13.34
N PHE A 2 -9.59 32.73 -13.76
CA PHE A 2 -8.44 31.85 -13.49
C PHE A 2 -7.82 31.96 -12.08
N SER A 3 -8.12 33.02 -11.32
CA SER A 3 -7.49 33.27 -10.01
C SER A 3 -8.11 32.51 -8.82
N VAL A 4 -9.27 31.86 -9.01
CA VAL A 4 -9.99 31.16 -7.92
C VAL A 4 -9.58 29.68 -7.85
N LEU A 5 -9.26 29.06 -8.99
CA LEU A 5 -8.79 27.68 -9.06
C LEU A 5 -7.38 27.48 -8.46
N PHE A 6 -6.51 28.50 -8.55
CA PHE A 6 -5.16 28.42 -7.98
C PHE A 6 -5.15 28.49 -6.45
N LYS A 7 -6.14 29.15 -5.82
CA LYS A 7 -6.27 29.22 -4.36
C LYS A 7 -6.75 27.91 -3.74
N LEU A 8 -7.56 27.12 -4.45
CA LEU A 8 -8.06 25.83 -3.95
C LEU A 8 -6.99 24.72 -3.97
N ALA A 9 -6.06 24.76 -4.94
CA ALA A 9 -4.95 23.81 -5.01
C ALA A 9 -3.87 24.06 -3.94
N LEU A 10 -3.63 25.32 -3.58
CA LEU A 10 -2.70 25.66 -2.49
C LEU A 10 -3.25 25.26 -1.12
N THR A 11 -4.56 25.40 -0.87
CA THR A 11 -5.14 25.02 0.43
C THR A 11 -5.10 23.52 0.71
N SER A 12 -5.16 22.64 -0.30
CA SER A 12 -5.04 21.19 -0.06
C SER A 12 -3.60 20.79 0.27
N LEU A 13 -2.60 21.38 -0.39
CA LEU A 13 -1.18 21.15 -0.11
C LEU A 13 -0.76 21.64 1.29
N PHE A 14 -1.35 22.74 1.77
CA PHE A 14 -1.07 23.24 3.13
C PHE A 14 -1.70 22.38 4.24
N LEU A 15 -2.85 21.74 3.99
CA LEU A 15 -3.50 20.86 4.99
C LEU A 15 -2.70 19.56 5.22
N ASP A 16 -2.14 18.95 4.16
CA ASP A 16 -1.33 17.73 4.27
C ASP A 16 0.01 17.96 5.02
N ILE A 17 0.64 19.13 4.81
CA ILE A 17 1.90 19.50 5.51
C ILE A 17 1.63 19.76 7.00
N THR A 18 0.51 20.40 7.34
CA THR A 18 0.14 20.69 8.73
C THR A 18 -0.21 19.42 9.51
N PHE A 19 -0.82 18.43 8.85
CA PHE A 19 -1.12 17.12 9.44
C PHE A 19 0.15 16.33 9.81
N CYS A 20 1.16 16.40 8.94
CA CYS A 20 2.46 15.76 9.19
C CYS A 20 3.21 16.39 10.40
N GLN A 21 3.09 17.70 10.62
CA GLN A 21 3.76 18.39 11.72
C GLN A 21 3.17 18.06 13.10
N HIS A 22 1.85 17.81 13.21
CA HIS A 22 1.21 17.45 14.49
C HIS A 22 1.54 16.02 14.96
N SER A 23 1.84 15.09 14.04
CA SER A 23 2.14 13.68 14.35
C SER A 23 3.48 13.49 15.09
N LYS A 24 4.42 14.45 15.00
CA LYS A 24 5.72 14.39 15.70
C LYS A 24 5.60 14.34 17.23
N HIS A 25 4.48 14.77 17.82
CA HIS A 25 4.35 14.90 19.27
C HIS A 25 3.90 13.60 20.00
N MET A 26 3.57 12.52 19.27
CA MET A 26 2.91 11.31 19.85
C MET A 26 3.65 9.98 19.63
N GLN A 27 4.91 9.97 19.20
CA GLN A 27 5.61 8.70 18.94
C GLN A 27 6.92 8.56 19.72
N LYS A 28 6.83 7.90 20.88
CA LYS A 28 7.97 7.34 21.59
C LYS A 28 7.65 5.90 22.00
N LEU A 29 8.57 4.99 21.62
CA LEU A 29 8.72 3.57 22.00
C LEU A 29 7.99 2.53 21.14
N LEU A 30 8.74 1.90 20.23
CA LEU A 30 8.59 0.48 19.91
C LEU A 30 9.96 -0.19 20.08
N ARG A 31 10.10 -1.00 21.13
CA ARG A 31 11.20 -1.97 21.28
C ARG A 31 10.72 -3.29 20.69
N HIS A 32 11.47 -3.80 19.71
CA HIS A 32 11.27 -5.13 19.17
C HIS A 32 11.47 -6.19 20.24
N ARG A 33 10.51 -7.11 20.38
CA ARG A 33 10.65 -8.36 21.13
C ARG A 33 10.77 -9.47 20.11
N VAL A 34 11.98 -10.02 19.96
CA VAL A 34 12.22 -11.23 19.17
C VAL A 34 11.65 -12.39 19.97
N ILE A 35 10.62 -13.05 19.45
CA ILE A 35 10.10 -14.31 19.99
C ILE A 35 10.70 -15.41 19.12
N THR A 36 11.55 -16.25 19.72
CA THR A 36 12.03 -17.50 19.16
C THR A 36 11.35 -18.63 19.89
N ASP A 37 10.31 -19.22 19.31
CA ASP A 37 9.82 -20.53 19.71
C ASP A 37 9.94 -21.46 18.49
N PHE A 38 10.86 -22.42 18.61
CA PHE A 38 11.06 -23.54 17.72
C PHE A 38 10.30 -24.71 18.31
N ASP A 39 9.20 -25.13 17.68
CA ASP A 39 8.60 -26.43 17.94
C ASP A 39 8.78 -27.30 16.69
N GLU A 40 9.50 -28.41 16.88
CA GLU A 40 9.73 -29.47 15.91
C GLU A 40 8.44 -30.30 15.76
N MET A 41 7.97 -30.45 14.52
CA MET A 41 6.99 -31.47 14.17
C MET A 41 7.53 -32.32 13.02
N GLU A 42 7.89 -33.56 13.35
CA GLU A 42 8.12 -34.65 12.41
C GLU A 42 6.78 -35.10 11.80
N GLY A 43 6.73 -35.30 10.47
CA GLY A 43 5.57 -35.87 9.80
C GLY A 43 5.66 -35.90 8.27
N ASP A 44 5.84 -37.12 7.75
CA ASP A 44 5.52 -37.69 6.44
C ASP A 44 6.09 -37.11 5.13
N GLU A 45 6.92 -37.93 4.49
CA GLU A 45 7.52 -37.76 3.16
C GLU A 45 6.48 -37.88 2.03
N GLU A 46 5.71 -36.82 1.80
CA GLU A 46 5.09 -36.59 0.49
C GLU A 46 5.95 -35.62 -0.31
N GLN A 47 6.42 -36.03 -1.49
CA GLN A 47 7.34 -35.30 -2.38
C GLN A 47 7.11 -33.77 -2.41
N ILE A 48 7.84 -33.07 -1.54
CA ILE A 48 7.87 -31.61 -1.46
C ILE A 48 8.56 -31.13 -2.73
N ARG A 49 7.78 -30.70 -3.73
CA ARG A 49 8.32 -29.81 -4.76
C ARG A 49 8.73 -28.54 -4.02
N ASN A 50 10.02 -28.33 -3.81
CA ASN A 50 10.55 -27.08 -3.27
C ASN A 50 10.02 -25.94 -4.15
N ILE A 51 9.13 -25.12 -3.59
CA ILE A 51 8.64 -23.91 -4.24
C ILE A 51 9.51 -22.79 -3.66
N CYS A 52 10.51 -22.30 -4.37
CA CYS A 52 11.32 -21.17 -3.87
C CYS A 52 10.62 -19.85 -4.19
N CYS A 53 10.78 -18.83 -3.34
CA CYS A 53 10.41 -17.45 -3.66
C CYS A 53 11.66 -16.67 -4.07
N LYS A 54 11.66 -16.05 -5.25
CA LYS A 54 12.78 -15.23 -5.70
C LYS A 54 12.33 -13.96 -6.42
N ARG A 55 13.16 -12.93 -6.30
CA ARG A 55 13.10 -11.74 -7.15
C ARG A 55 13.56 -12.11 -8.57
N MET A 56 12.82 -11.66 -9.57
CA MET A 56 13.18 -11.73 -10.97
C MET A 56 13.22 -10.32 -11.55
N MET A 57 14.11 -10.09 -12.51
CA MET A 57 14.20 -8.83 -13.22
C MET A 57 12.87 -8.51 -13.92
N HIS A 58 12.38 -7.29 -13.76
CA HIS A 58 11.23 -6.77 -14.45
C HIS A 58 11.46 -5.29 -14.73
N ASN A 59 11.72 -4.98 -16.00
CA ASN A 59 12.00 -3.62 -16.40
C ASN A 59 10.72 -2.88 -16.75
N LEU A 60 10.64 -1.62 -16.32
CA LEU A 60 9.58 -0.69 -16.65
C LEU A 60 10.18 0.62 -17.17
N ILE A 61 9.53 1.22 -18.18
CA ILE A 61 9.86 2.56 -18.65
C ILE A 61 9.10 3.55 -17.77
N ILE A 62 9.84 4.36 -17.00
CA ILE A 62 9.26 5.28 -16.02
C ILE A 62 8.95 6.65 -16.64
N GLY A 63 9.65 7.01 -17.72
CA GLY A 63 9.44 8.25 -18.45
C GLY A 63 10.63 8.58 -19.32
N LYS A 64 10.68 9.81 -19.83
CA LYS A 64 11.80 10.29 -20.66
C LYS A 64 12.76 11.15 -19.85
N GLY A 65 14.05 10.94 -20.03
CA GLY A 65 15.10 11.78 -19.47
C GLY A 65 15.20 13.13 -20.17
N ALA A 66 16.04 14.02 -19.63
CA ALA A 66 16.26 15.36 -20.21
C ALA A 66 16.82 15.33 -21.64
N ASN A 67 17.44 14.23 -22.05
CA ASN A 67 17.93 13.97 -23.40
C ASN A 67 16.85 13.37 -24.34
N GLY A 68 15.65 13.10 -23.84
CA GLY A 68 14.55 12.50 -24.59
C GLY A 68 14.59 10.97 -24.69
N GLU A 69 15.58 10.31 -24.08
CA GLU A 69 15.69 8.85 -24.02
C GLU A 69 14.79 8.27 -22.93
N ASP A 70 14.32 7.05 -23.13
CA ASP A 70 13.48 6.35 -22.16
C ASP A 70 14.33 5.89 -20.95
N ILE A 71 13.86 6.19 -19.75
CA ILE A 71 14.45 5.72 -18.50
C ILE A 71 13.83 4.37 -18.16
N GLU A 72 14.59 3.30 -18.39
CA GLU A 72 14.22 1.93 -18.06
C GLU A 72 14.81 1.52 -16.70
N VAL A 73 13.95 1.01 -15.81
CA VAL A 73 14.31 0.64 -14.43
C VAL A 73 13.85 -0.78 -14.12
N ASP A 74 14.75 -1.61 -13.56
CA ASP A 74 14.41 -2.92 -13.04
C ASP A 74 13.69 -2.80 -11.68
N VAL A 75 12.37 -2.73 -11.71
CA VAL A 75 11.55 -2.70 -10.48
C VAL A 75 11.49 -4.07 -9.79
N GLY A 76 11.84 -5.13 -10.51
CA GLY A 76 11.75 -6.51 -10.06
C GLY A 76 10.31 -7.05 -9.96
N THR A 77 10.20 -8.37 -9.85
CA THR A 77 8.95 -9.08 -9.58
C THR A 77 9.21 -10.34 -8.76
N CYS A 78 8.35 -10.64 -7.79
CA CYS A 78 8.48 -11.85 -6.98
C CYS A 78 7.78 -13.03 -7.65
N ARG A 79 8.52 -14.12 -7.88
CA ARG A 79 7.97 -15.33 -8.50
C ARG A 79 8.31 -16.59 -7.70
N LYS A 80 7.34 -17.51 -7.70
CA LYS A 80 7.53 -18.89 -7.26
C LYS A 80 8.34 -19.63 -8.32
N GLY A 81 9.53 -20.08 -7.97
CA GLY A 81 10.36 -20.88 -8.86
C GLY A 81 11.78 -21.04 -8.32
N CYS A 82 12.15 -22.27 -7.97
CA CYS A 82 13.53 -22.58 -7.69
C CYS A 82 14.35 -22.49 -8.98
N ALA A 83 15.55 -21.93 -8.89
CA ALA A 83 16.58 -22.29 -9.85
C ALA A 83 16.71 -23.82 -9.80
N LYS A 84 16.77 -24.48 -10.96
CA LYS A 84 17.27 -25.87 -10.99
C LYS A 84 18.58 -25.84 -10.21
N LYS A 85 18.78 -26.74 -9.23
CA LYS A 85 20.02 -26.88 -8.44
C LYS A 85 21.17 -26.43 -9.33
N ALA A 86 21.89 -25.37 -8.94
CA ALA A 86 23.05 -24.91 -9.70
C ALA A 86 23.84 -26.17 -10.04
N SER A 87 23.88 -26.53 -11.33
CA SER A 87 24.54 -27.76 -11.74
C SER A 87 25.94 -27.63 -11.19
N LYS A 88 26.37 -28.58 -10.33
CA LYS A 88 27.72 -28.60 -9.76
C LYS A 88 28.68 -28.16 -10.86
N ILE A 89 29.30 -26.98 -10.69
CA ILE A 89 30.18 -26.43 -11.73
C ILE A 89 31.16 -27.53 -12.08
N LYS A 90 31.20 -27.92 -13.35
CA LYS A 90 32.08 -28.99 -13.78
C LYS A 90 33.51 -28.51 -13.52
N LYS A 91 34.38 -29.38 -13.00
CA LYS A 91 35.78 -29.04 -12.67
C LYS A 91 36.49 -28.19 -13.75
N ARG A 92 36.23 -28.49 -15.03
CA ARG A 92 36.78 -27.76 -16.19
C ARG A 92 36.34 -26.30 -16.29
N GLU A 93 35.11 -26.00 -15.90
CA GLU A 93 34.52 -24.67 -15.95
C GLU A 93 35.01 -23.82 -14.77
N PHE A 94 35.19 -24.44 -13.59
CA PHE A 94 35.85 -23.81 -12.44
C PHE A 94 37.33 -23.51 -12.72
N GLU A 95 38.05 -24.42 -13.37
CA GLU A 95 39.45 -24.21 -13.79
C GLU A 95 39.61 -23.13 -14.87
N ALA A 96 38.59 -22.90 -15.71
CA ALA A 96 38.60 -21.81 -16.69
C ALA A 96 38.40 -20.45 -16.00
N LEU A 97 37.46 -20.36 -15.05
CA LEU A 97 37.22 -19.15 -14.27
C LEU A 97 38.46 -18.73 -13.46
N LEU A 98 39.17 -19.69 -12.86
CA LEU A 98 40.43 -19.45 -12.14
C LEU A 98 41.56 -18.90 -13.01
N LYS A 99 41.53 -19.12 -14.33
CA LYS A 99 42.53 -18.57 -15.26
C LYS A 99 42.19 -17.15 -15.71
N GLU A 100 40.91 -16.77 -15.65
CA GLU A 100 40.42 -15.43 -15.99
C GLU A 100 40.32 -14.48 -14.77
N THR A 101 40.30 -15.01 -13.54
CA THR A 101 40.22 -14.19 -12.33
C THR A 101 41.59 -13.65 -11.90
N ASP A 102 41.59 -12.42 -11.36
CA ASP A 102 42.76 -11.72 -10.82
C ASP A 102 43.50 -12.60 -9.78
N PRO A 103 44.86 -12.73 -9.80
CA PRO A 103 45.60 -13.65 -8.92
C PRO A 103 45.45 -13.40 -7.42
N LYS A 104 44.77 -12.32 -7.04
CA LYS A 104 44.53 -11.92 -5.65
C LYS A 104 43.27 -12.53 -5.05
N ILE A 105 42.38 -13.12 -5.85
CA ILE A 105 41.13 -13.71 -5.36
C ILE A 105 41.41 -15.12 -4.87
N ASN A 106 41.01 -15.42 -3.62
CA ASN A 106 41.21 -16.74 -3.04
C ASN A 106 40.32 -17.79 -3.76
N PRO A 107 40.90 -18.86 -4.34
CA PRO A 107 40.16 -19.91 -5.03
C PRO A 107 39.06 -20.57 -4.17
N ILE A 108 39.27 -20.64 -2.85
CA ILE A 108 38.33 -21.22 -1.90
C ILE A 108 37.11 -20.30 -1.76
N GLU A 109 37.32 -18.99 -1.73
CA GLU A 109 36.25 -17.99 -1.63
C GLU A 109 35.42 -17.92 -2.92
N LEU A 110 36.08 -18.04 -4.07
CA LEU A 110 35.42 -18.17 -5.37
C LEU A 110 34.60 -19.46 -5.47
N PHE A 111 35.13 -20.59 -4.98
CA PHE A 111 34.38 -21.85 -4.95
C PHE A 111 33.17 -21.80 -4.02
N LEU A 112 33.32 -21.21 -2.84
CA LEU A 112 32.24 -21.09 -1.85
C LEU A 112 31.14 -20.11 -2.30
N SER A 113 31.48 -19.02 -3.00
CA SER A 113 30.50 -18.10 -3.59
C SER A 113 29.74 -18.76 -4.75
N LEU A 114 30.40 -19.61 -5.55
CA LEU A 114 29.76 -20.39 -6.61
C LEU A 114 28.93 -21.58 -6.08
N GLN A 115 29.23 -22.09 -4.89
CA GLN A 115 28.48 -23.16 -4.21
C GLN A 115 27.40 -22.66 -3.25
N LYS A 116 27.41 -21.37 -2.89
CA LYS A 116 26.25 -20.70 -2.29
C LYS A 116 25.13 -20.68 -3.34
N GLY A 117 24.49 -21.82 -3.54
CA GLY A 117 23.08 -21.81 -3.89
C GLY A 117 22.41 -21.04 -2.77
N ASP A 118 21.76 -19.92 -3.11
CA ASP A 118 20.97 -19.17 -2.14
C ASP A 118 20.12 -20.18 -1.36
N ILE A 119 20.24 -20.16 -0.04
CA ILE A 119 19.38 -20.93 0.84
C ILE A 119 17.99 -20.30 0.68
N PHE A 120 17.25 -20.76 -0.31
CA PHE A 120 15.88 -20.34 -0.49
C PHE A 120 15.05 -21.05 0.55
N ASP A 121 14.37 -20.28 1.40
CA ASP A 121 13.24 -20.78 2.18
C ASP A 121 12.29 -21.47 1.19
N SER A 122 12.19 -22.79 1.29
CA SER A 122 11.26 -23.54 0.48
C SER A 122 9.87 -23.17 0.98
N CYS A 123 9.14 -22.42 0.16
CA CYS A 123 7.76 -22.06 0.41
C CYS A 123 6.91 -23.33 0.57
N PHE A 124 6.05 -23.34 1.59
CA PHE A 124 5.06 -24.39 1.77
C PHE A 124 4.07 -24.42 0.58
N PRO A 125 3.51 -25.59 0.22
CA PRO A 125 2.43 -25.69 -0.75
C PRO A 125 1.29 -24.71 -0.40
N GLY A 126 0.87 -23.86 -1.35
CA GLY A 126 -0.18 -22.87 -1.14
C GLY A 126 0.29 -21.47 -0.69
N SER A 127 1.49 -21.32 -0.14
CA SER A 127 2.00 -20.00 0.29
C SER A 127 2.26 -19.07 -0.89
N THR A 128 2.09 -17.75 -0.70
CA THR A 128 2.28 -16.74 -1.77
C THR A 128 3.64 -16.06 -1.64
N CYS A 129 4.32 -15.88 -2.78
CA CYS A 129 5.62 -15.20 -2.87
C CYS A 129 5.39 -13.71 -3.12
N ASN A 130 5.83 -12.86 -2.20
CA ASN A 130 5.57 -11.42 -2.25
C ASN A 130 6.83 -10.62 -1.87
N PRO A 131 6.88 -9.33 -2.21
CA PRO A 131 7.97 -8.46 -1.79
C PRO A 131 8.01 -8.32 -0.27
N SER A 132 9.17 -8.54 0.32
CA SER A 132 9.43 -8.32 1.76
C SER A 132 10.14 -6.99 2.02
N PHE A 133 11.01 -6.61 1.09
CA PHE A 133 11.81 -5.39 1.18
C PHE A 133 11.81 -4.67 -0.17
N THR A 134 11.48 -3.39 -0.15
CA THR A 134 11.59 -2.52 -1.31
C THR A 134 12.41 -1.28 -0.99
N LYS A 135 13.10 -0.77 -1.99
CA LYS A 135 13.88 0.46 -1.93
C LYS A 135 13.20 1.49 -2.81
N ILE A 136 12.89 2.64 -2.24
CA ILE A 136 12.25 3.74 -2.97
C ILE A 136 13.33 4.56 -3.65
N GLU A 137 13.33 4.54 -4.98
CA GLU A 137 14.29 5.25 -5.82
C GLU A 137 13.61 6.40 -6.57
N ARG A 138 14.23 7.58 -6.56
CA ARG A 138 13.71 8.79 -7.21
C ARG A 138 14.39 9.01 -8.55
N TYR A 139 13.59 9.04 -9.61
CA TYR A 139 14.03 9.32 -10.98
C TYR A 139 13.52 10.67 -11.45
N TYR A 140 14.34 11.43 -12.18
CA TYR A 140 13.96 12.71 -12.74
C TYR A 140 13.65 12.56 -14.21
N THR A 141 12.38 12.73 -14.56
CA THR A 141 11.86 12.72 -15.93
C THR A 141 11.60 14.15 -16.40
N VAL A 142 11.35 14.32 -17.70
CA VAL A 142 10.88 15.59 -18.26
C VAL A 142 9.55 16.07 -17.65
N ASP A 143 8.72 15.14 -17.16
CA ASP A 143 7.43 15.44 -16.54
C ASP A 143 7.52 15.70 -15.02
N GLY A 144 8.71 15.50 -14.43
CA GLY A 144 8.98 15.70 -13.02
C GLY A 144 9.68 14.52 -12.36
N SER A 145 9.83 14.58 -11.03
CA SER A 145 10.40 13.48 -10.25
C SER A 145 9.36 12.39 -10.00
N VAL A 146 9.75 11.13 -10.20
CA VAL A 146 8.93 9.95 -9.95
C VAL A 146 9.62 9.07 -8.91
N ASP A 147 8.90 8.72 -7.85
CA ASP A 147 9.36 7.76 -6.84
C ASP A 147 8.91 6.35 -7.25
N VAL A 148 9.88 5.45 -7.39
CA VAL A 148 9.68 4.09 -7.90
C VAL A 148 10.08 3.08 -6.82
N PRO A 149 9.16 2.18 -6.39
CA PRO A 149 9.50 1.11 -5.46
C PRO A 149 10.21 -0.02 -6.20
N VAL A 150 11.51 -0.16 -5.96
CA VAL A 150 12.33 -1.26 -6.47
C VAL A 150 12.33 -2.40 -5.47
N ILE A 151 11.88 -3.58 -5.86
CA ILE A 151 11.90 -4.76 -4.99
C ILE A 151 13.36 -5.17 -4.80
N GLU A 152 13.79 -5.37 -3.56
CA GLU A 152 15.15 -5.85 -3.24
C GLU A 152 15.13 -7.32 -2.83
N SER A 153 14.14 -7.71 -2.02
CA SER A 153 13.96 -9.11 -1.62
C SER A 153 12.50 -9.55 -1.66
N CYS A 154 12.32 -10.86 -1.86
CA CYS A 154 11.04 -11.53 -1.86
C CYS A 154 11.07 -12.64 -0.81
N GLN A 155 9.96 -12.83 -0.12
CA GLN A 155 9.82 -13.91 0.86
C GLN A 155 8.49 -14.65 0.66
N CYS A 156 8.51 -15.93 1.03
CA CYS A 156 7.29 -16.71 1.19
C CYS A 156 6.55 -16.12 2.39
N LYS A 157 5.34 -15.60 2.19
CA LYS A 157 4.60 -15.07 3.33
C LYS A 157 4.13 -16.20 4.24
N ARG A 158 4.31 -16.06 5.56
CA ARG A 158 3.70 -16.95 6.55
C ARG A 158 2.19 -16.75 6.54
N MET A 159 1.45 -17.84 6.60
CA MET A 159 0.00 -17.83 6.56
C MET A 159 -0.56 -17.34 7.90
N LEU A 160 -1.38 -16.29 7.88
CA LEU A 160 -2.11 -15.80 9.04
C LEU A 160 -3.50 -16.43 9.06
N SER A 161 -3.90 -17.03 10.18
CA SER A 161 -5.21 -17.68 10.32
C SER A 161 -6.38 -16.73 10.01
N GLU A 162 -6.19 -15.44 10.28
CA GLU A 162 -7.15 -14.36 10.03
C GLU A 162 -6.52 -13.27 9.14
N CYS A 163 -7.36 -12.49 8.45
CA CYS A 163 -6.90 -11.33 7.69
C CYS A 163 -6.26 -10.29 8.62
N GLY A 164 -4.98 -10.00 8.42
CA GLY A 164 -4.21 -9.09 9.25
C GLY A 164 -3.10 -8.38 8.48
N VAL A 165 -2.40 -7.51 9.21
CA VAL A 165 -1.24 -6.77 8.67
C VAL A 165 0.00 -7.64 8.81
N ALA A 166 0.64 -7.94 7.68
CA ALA A 166 1.97 -8.52 7.63
C ALA A 166 3.02 -7.42 7.38
N GLU A 167 4.22 -7.63 7.90
CA GLU A 167 5.33 -6.67 7.73
C GLU A 167 5.79 -6.58 6.27
N LYS A 168 5.99 -5.34 5.81
CA LYS A 168 6.63 -5.03 4.53
C LYS A 168 7.47 -3.78 4.74
N LEU A 169 8.76 -3.88 4.46
CA LEU A 169 9.72 -2.82 4.71
C LEU A 169 10.05 -2.05 3.43
N ASP A 170 9.95 -0.73 3.50
CA ASP A 170 10.32 0.18 2.42
C ASP A 170 11.47 1.09 2.90
N LEU A 171 12.58 1.14 2.16
CA LEU A 171 13.74 1.99 2.41
C LEU A 171 13.64 3.28 1.62
N TYR A 172 13.56 4.40 2.33
CA TYR A 172 13.50 5.75 1.77
C TYR A 172 14.88 6.42 1.81
N PHE A 173 15.14 7.28 0.82
CA PHE A 173 16.33 8.15 0.73
C PHE A 173 17.67 7.42 0.90
N SER A 174 17.77 6.22 0.31
CA SER A 174 18.96 5.37 0.41
C SER A 174 20.24 6.11 -0.01
N GLY A 175 21.31 5.95 0.78
CA GLY A 175 22.61 6.58 0.54
C GLY A 175 22.69 8.06 0.94
N THR A 176 21.69 8.57 1.66
CA THR A 176 21.67 9.95 2.17
C THR A 176 21.60 9.99 3.70
N PRO A 177 21.90 11.13 4.36
CA PRO A 177 21.70 11.28 5.80
C PRO A 177 20.25 11.11 6.28
N PHE A 178 19.29 11.16 5.34
CA PHE A 178 17.86 11.00 5.61
C PHE A 178 17.38 9.55 5.42
N GLU A 179 18.30 8.59 5.20
CA GLU A 179 17.95 7.20 4.99
C GLU A 179 17.07 6.65 6.12
N ARG A 180 15.92 6.08 5.76
CA ARG A 180 14.94 5.59 6.73
C ARG A 180 14.25 4.32 6.25
N LEU A 181 14.26 3.31 7.11
CA LEU A 181 13.51 2.08 6.92
C LEU A 181 12.14 2.19 7.60
N ILE A 182 11.07 1.93 6.86
CA ILE A 182 9.69 2.08 7.33
C ILE A 182 8.93 0.80 7.07
N ASN A 183 8.21 0.30 8.07
CA ASN A 183 7.23 -0.77 7.89
C ASN A 183 5.93 -0.17 7.38
N VAL A 184 5.66 -0.33 6.08
CA VAL A 184 4.41 0.12 5.44
C VAL A 184 3.28 -0.89 5.63
N GLY A 185 3.62 -2.13 5.93
CA GLY A 185 2.68 -3.23 6.06
C GLY A 185 2.10 -3.70 4.72
N THR A 186 1.49 -4.89 4.75
CA THR A 186 0.70 -5.46 3.65
C THR A 186 -0.41 -6.30 4.24
N CYS A 187 -1.62 -6.18 3.70
CA CYS A 187 -2.71 -7.07 4.12
C CYS A 187 -2.46 -8.50 3.64
N GLN A 188 -2.74 -9.46 4.50
CA GLN A 188 -2.58 -10.87 4.23
C GLN A 188 -3.60 -11.72 5.00
N ALA A 189 -4.12 -12.77 4.37
CA ALA A 189 -4.94 -13.81 4.99
C ALA A 189 -4.52 -15.19 4.42
N ASP A 190 -4.71 -16.25 5.22
CA ASP A 190 -4.58 -17.66 4.80
C ASP A 190 -5.92 -18.23 4.33
N THR A 191 -6.93 -18.15 5.19
CA THR A 191 -8.29 -18.59 4.86
C THR A 191 -8.87 -17.66 3.81
N LEU A 192 -9.49 -18.23 2.77
CA LEU A 192 -10.30 -17.45 1.84
C LEU A 192 -11.30 -16.69 2.70
N CYS A 193 -11.19 -15.36 2.70
CA CYS A 193 -12.29 -14.50 3.09
C CYS A 193 -13.58 -15.06 2.43
N SER A 194 -14.74 -14.91 3.09
CA SER A 194 -16.02 -15.42 2.60
C SER A 194 -16.22 -15.14 1.10
N GLU A 195 -17.01 -15.97 0.40
CA GLU A 195 -17.20 -15.87 -1.05
C GLU A 195 -17.35 -14.40 -1.52
N ASP A 196 -16.50 -13.97 -2.45
CA ASP A 196 -16.34 -12.61 -2.99
C ASP A 196 -15.65 -11.53 -2.10
N ALA A 197 -15.09 -11.90 -0.96
CA ALA A 197 -14.32 -11.00 -0.12
C ALA A 197 -12.79 -11.16 -0.31
N THR A 198 -12.07 -10.06 -0.14
CA THR A 198 -10.61 -9.98 -0.21
C THR A 198 -10.06 -9.29 1.02
N CYS A 199 -8.88 -9.71 1.48
CA CYS A 199 -8.20 -9.08 2.61
C CYS A 199 -7.57 -7.75 2.15
N VAL A 200 -8.12 -6.65 2.65
CA VAL A 200 -7.81 -5.28 2.19
C VAL A 200 -7.58 -4.34 3.38
N PRO A 201 -6.84 -3.23 3.18
CA PRO A 201 -6.63 -2.26 4.24
C PRO A 201 -7.93 -1.50 4.53
N THR A 202 -8.32 -1.44 5.79
CA THR A 202 -9.47 -0.68 6.28
C THR A 202 -9.07 0.64 6.91
N LYS A 203 -7.85 0.72 7.44
CA LYS A 203 -7.33 1.90 8.11
C LYS A 203 -5.86 2.09 7.75
N ASN A 204 -5.57 3.27 7.22
CA ASN A 204 -4.21 3.70 6.95
C ASN A 204 -3.83 4.80 7.96
N ALA A 205 -2.60 4.75 8.43
CA ALA A 205 -1.96 5.80 9.18
C ALA A 205 -0.97 6.54 8.28
N THR A 206 -0.60 7.76 8.66
CA THR A 206 0.39 8.56 7.93
C THR A 206 1.57 8.85 8.84
N LEU A 207 2.77 8.51 8.38
CA LEU A 207 4.03 8.73 9.07
C LEU A 207 4.81 9.89 8.42
N ALA A 208 5.20 10.87 9.24
CA ALA A 208 6.05 11.96 8.82
C ALA A 208 7.53 11.55 8.90
N ILE A 209 8.24 11.60 7.77
CA ILE A 209 9.69 11.37 7.70
C ILE A 209 10.42 12.61 7.22
N GLU A 210 11.62 12.83 7.75
CA GLU A 210 12.49 13.91 7.31
C GLU A 210 13.19 13.48 6.03
N GLY A 211 13.12 14.32 5.00
CA GLY A 211 13.75 14.10 3.72
C GLY A 211 14.57 15.31 3.27
N PRO A 212 15.32 15.17 2.17
CA PRO A 212 16.18 16.23 1.62
C PRO A 212 15.40 17.49 1.23
N ASN A 213 14.11 17.35 0.91
CA ASN A 213 13.21 18.45 0.52
C ASN A 213 12.24 18.84 1.64
N GLY A 214 12.53 18.50 2.90
CA GLY A 214 11.66 18.72 4.04
C GLY A 214 10.89 17.46 4.45
N ILE A 215 9.80 17.63 5.20
CA ILE A 215 9.02 16.52 5.72
C ILE A 215 8.22 15.88 4.57
N GLN A 216 8.38 14.58 4.39
CA GLN A 216 7.58 13.75 3.49
C GLN A 216 6.64 12.87 4.31
N CYS A 217 5.40 12.70 3.85
CA CYS A 217 4.41 11.87 4.52
C CYS A 217 4.29 10.52 3.79
N VAL A 218 4.35 9.43 4.54
CA VAL A 218 4.27 8.05 4.03
C VAL A 218 3.05 7.38 4.62
N GLU A 219 2.23 6.75 3.78
CA GLU A 219 1.09 5.97 4.26
C GLU A 219 1.56 4.58 4.72
N THR A 220 1.06 4.15 5.88
CA THR A 220 1.32 2.84 6.49
C THR A 220 0.00 2.17 6.83
N ILE A 221 -0.12 0.86 6.63
CA ILE A 221 -1.33 0.12 6.93
C ILE A 221 -1.39 -0.17 8.44
N GLU A 222 -2.49 0.23 9.09
CA GLU A 222 -2.72 0.01 10.52
C GLU A 222 -3.64 -1.21 10.75
N GLU A 223 -4.69 -1.35 9.94
CA GLU A 223 -5.68 -2.42 10.07
C GLU A 223 -6.08 -2.99 8.70
N CYS A 224 -6.29 -4.31 8.67
CA CYS A 224 -6.80 -5.05 7.51
C CYS A 224 -8.02 -5.85 7.92
N SER A 225 -8.97 -6.03 7.00
CA SER A 225 -10.08 -6.95 7.20
C SER A 225 -10.60 -7.51 5.87
N CYS A 226 -11.42 -8.57 5.96
CA CYS A 226 -12.09 -9.15 4.80
C CYS A 226 -13.27 -8.27 4.38
N HIS A 227 -13.19 -7.70 3.19
CA HIS A 227 -14.26 -6.89 2.62
C HIS A 227 -14.57 -7.30 1.17
N PRO A 228 -15.82 -7.07 0.71
CA PRO A 228 -16.18 -7.28 -0.68
C PRO A 228 -15.46 -6.27 -1.59
N SER A 229 -15.56 -6.50 -2.91
CA SER A 229 -14.95 -5.68 -3.96
C SER A 229 -15.18 -4.16 -3.89
N CYS A 230 -16.22 -3.69 -3.18
CA CYS A 230 -16.47 -2.28 -2.89
C CYS A 230 -16.78 -2.10 -1.41
N TYR A 231 -15.95 -1.32 -0.71
CA TYR A 231 -16.00 -1.19 0.73
C TYR A 231 -15.67 0.24 1.20
N ARG A 232 -15.93 0.50 2.48
CA ARG A 232 -15.61 1.77 3.13
C ARG A 232 -14.25 1.64 3.84
N ALA A 233 -13.28 2.46 3.48
CA ALA A 233 -12.06 2.65 4.24
C ALA A 233 -12.20 3.87 5.18
N SER A 234 -11.54 3.83 6.33
CA SER A 234 -11.49 4.95 7.28
C SER A 234 -10.66 6.10 6.72
N LYS A 235 -11.17 7.33 6.87
CA LYS A 235 -10.45 8.55 6.51
C LYS A 235 -10.80 9.62 7.52
N LEU A 236 -9.80 10.00 8.32
CA LEU A 236 -9.94 11.00 9.37
C LEU A 236 -9.79 12.41 8.79
N GLU A 237 -10.66 13.32 9.22
CA GLU A 237 -10.58 14.75 8.92
C GLU A 237 -10.66 15.52 10.24
N ASN A 238 -9.84 16.57 10.36
CA ASN A 238 -9.80 17.42 11.54
C ASN A 238 -10.60 18.69 11.27
N ILE A 239 -11.56 18.99 12.15
CA ILE A 239 -12.45 20.13 12.06
C ILE A 239 -12.31 20.94 13.34
N TYR A 240 -12.15 22.26 13.21
CA TYR A 240 -12.16 23.19 14.33
C TYR A 240 -13.62 23.49 14.71
N ASP A 241 -14.01 23.08 15.91
CA ASP A 241 -15.33 23.35 16.47
C ASP A 241 -15.27 24.49 17.49
N TYR A 242 -16.14 25.49 17.29
CA TYR A 242 -16.27 26.66 18.14
C TYR A 242 -17.46 26.56 19.10
N SER A 243 -18.07 25.38 19.26
CA SER A 243 -19.28 25.18 20.07
C SER A 243 -19.13 25.50 21.55
N ASN A 244 -17.92 25.31 22.10
CA ASN A 244 -17.62 25.42 23.53
C ASN A 244 -16.98 26.77 23.89
N ILE A 245 -17.02 27.74 22.99
CA ILE A 245 -16.41 29.05 23.18
C ILE A 245 -17.47 30.04 23.65
N ASP A 246 -17.24 30.64 24.82
CA ASP A 246 -18.02 31.77 25.31
C ASP A 246 -17.71 33.03 24.48
N ASN A 247 -18.75 33.72 24.02
CA ASN A 247 -18.68 34.90 23.13
C ASN A 247 -17.89 36.10 23.69
N ASP A 248 -17.43 36.05 24.94
CA ASP A 248 -16.77 37.16 25.66
C ASP A 248 -15.22 37.10 25.63
N SER A 249 -14.63 36.10 24.96
CA SER A 249 -13.17 35.98 24.84
C SER A 249 -12.68 36.20 23.41
N GLU A 250 -11.91 37.28 23.18
CA GLU A 250 -11.30 37.61 21.87
C GLU A 250 -10.19 36.62 21.45
N GLU A 251 -9.74 35.73 22.35
CA GLU A 251 -8.75 34.68 22.10
C GLU A 251 -9.30 33.28 22.42
N ALA A 252 -10.40 32.92 21.76
CA ALA A 252 -10.99 31.62 21.95
C ALA A 252 -10.33 30.55 21.06
N GLU A 253 -9.60 29.62 21.68
CA GLU A 253 -8.99 28.48 21.00
C GLU A 253 -10.07 27.45 20.63
N PRO A 254 -10.23 27.10 19.33
CA PRO A 254 -11.21 26.11 18.91
C PRO A 254 -10.86 24.71 19.41
N GLU A 255 -11.88 23.90 19.67
CA GLU A 255 -11.68 22.48 19.94
C GLU A 255 -11.38 21.74 18.64
N LEU A 256 -10.29 20.98 18.62
CA LEU A 256 -9.95 20.16 17.46
C LEU A 256 -10.75 18.85 17.49
N MET A 257 -11.76 18.75 16.63
CA MET A 257 -12.59 17.56 16.48
C MET A 257 -12.07 16.68 15.32
N THR A 258 -11.68 15.44 15.61
CA THR A 258 -11.29 14.46 14.57
C THR A 258 -12.48 13.56 14.22
N ILE A 259 -12.88 13.55 12.94
CA ILE A 259 -14.04 12.80 12.44
C ILE A 259 -13.62 11.82 11.35
N ASP A 260 -14.00 10.55 11.48
CA ASP A 260 -13.87 9.57 10.39
C ASP A 260 -14.98 9.76 9.35
N ILE A 261 -14.67 10.49 8.29
CA ILE A 261 -15.57 10.71 7.16
C ILE A 261 -15.64 9.46 6.28
N GLY A 262 -14.53 8.73 6.15
CA GLY A 262 -14.41 7.54 5.33
C GLY A 262 -14.39 7.82 3.83
N VAL A 263 -13.98 6.81 3.06
CA VAL A 263 -13.93 6.84 1.59
C VAL A 263 -14.35 5.49 1.02
N CYS A 264 -15.05 5.49 -0.10
CA CYS A 264 -15.39 4.25 -0.80
C CYS A 264 -14.24 3.83 -1.71
N VAL A 265 -13.73 2.63 -1.48
CA VAL A 265 -12.60 2.05 -2.22
C VAL A 265 -13.04 0.72 -2.82
N GLY A 266 -12.58 0.47 -4.04
CA GLY A 266 -12.78 -0.81 -4.69
C GLY A 266 -13.23 -0.70 -6.15
N THR A 267 -13.43 -1.87 -6.75
CA THR A 267 -13.74 -2.01 -8.17
C THR A 267 -15.00 -2.84 -8.33
N CYS A 268 -15.96 -2.34 -9.09
CA CYS A 268 -17.21 -3.04 -9.33
C CYS A 268 -17.16 -3.76 -10.67
N ASN A 269 -17.28 -5.09 -10.65
CA ASN A 269 -17.26 -5.87 -11.88
C ASN A 269 -18.58 -5.70 -12.66
N SER A 270 -18.48 -5.39 -13.96
CA SER A 270 -19.62 -5.04 -14.82
C SER A 270 -20.53 -6.21 -15.20
N THR A 271 -20.14 -7.44 -14.86
CA THR A 271 -20.85 -8.65 -15.25
C THR A 271 -22.13 -8.88 -14.45
N ASN A 272 -22.20 -8.42 -13.19
CA ASN A 272 -23.29 -8.78 -12.27
C ASN A 272 -24.25 -7.64 -11.91
N TYR A 273 -23.91 -6.36 -12.15
CA TYR A 273 -24.75 -5.22 -11.72
C TYR A 273 -25.30 -4.44 -12.92
N LYS A 274 -26.47 -4.88 -13.41
CA LYS A 274 -27.29 -4.10 -14.36
C LYS A 274 -28.16 -3.12 -13.57
N VAL A 275 -27.69 -1.90 -13.34
CA VAL A 275 -28.55 -0.86 -12.76
C VAL A 275 -29.58 -0.44 -13.80
N ARG A 276 -30.84 -0.83 -13.57
CA ARG A 276 -31.99 -0.42 -14.37
C ARG A 276 -32.47 0.95 -13.88
N LYS A 277 -32.08 2.02 -14.57
CA LYS A 277 -32.66 3.35 -14.33
C LYS A 277 -33.98 3.43 -15.08
N CYS A 278 -35.08 3.55 -14.35
CA CYS A 278 -36.39 3.72 -14.97
C CYS A 278 -36.48 5.06 -15.70
N ILE A 279 -36.77 5.03 -17.00
CA ILE A 279 -36.95 6.22 -17.83
C ILE A 279 -38.42 6.61 -17.89
N LEU A 280 -39.29 5.60 -17.99
CA LEU A 280 -40.71 5.78 -18.16
C LEU A 280 -41.44 4.98 -17.09
N ARG A 281 -42.14 5.67 -16.19
CA ARG A 281 -43.01 5.06 -15.18
C ARG A 281 -44.44 5.01 -15.70
N ASP A 282 -45.17 4.01 -15.24
CA ASP A 282 -46.59 3.89 -15.53
C ASP A 282 -47.36 5.06 -14.89
N PRO A 283 -48.19 5.80 -15.65
CA PRO A 283 -48.95 6.93 -15.13
C PRO A 283 -50.00 6.52 -14.08
N GLU A 284 -50.52 5.30 -14.13
CA GLU A 284 -51.48 4.79 -13.12
C GLU A 284 -50.77 4.16 -11.92
N ASN A 285 -49.53 3.68 -12.09
CA ASN A 285 -48.74 3.08 -11.02
C ASN A 285 -47.28 3.57 -11.02
N PRO A 286 -46.92 4.57 -10.22
CA PRO A 286 -45.57 5.14 -10.21
C PRO A 286 -44.49 4.16 -9.73
N LYS A 287 -44.83 3.00 -9.15
CA LYS A 287 -43.85 1.95 -8.81
C LYS A 287 -43.51 1.03 -9.98
N ARG A 288 -44.36 1.00 -11.02
CA ARG A 288 -44.16 0.16 -12.21
C ARG A 288 -43.38 0.94 -13.27
N CYS A 289 -42.28 0.34 -13.73
CA CYS A 289 -41.46 0.91 -14.79
C CYS A 289 -41.85 0.31 -16.15
N LEU A 290 -42.26 1.15 -17.09
CA LEU A 290 -42.61 0.76 -18.46
C LEU A 290 -41.39 0.67 -19.38
N SER A 291 -40.34 1.46 -19.12
CA SER A 291 -39.09 1.40 -19.88
C SER A 291 -37.89 1.77 -19.00
N SER A 292 -36.83 0.97 -19.06
CA SER A 292 -35.61 1.17 -18.28
C SER A 292 -34.37 1.20 -19.16
N LEU A 293 -33.48 2.17 -18.92
CA LEU A 293 -32.12 2.15 -19.45
C LEU A 293 -31.27 1.27 -18.54
N THR A 294 -30.55 0.34 -19.14
CA THR A 294 -29.52 -0.41 -18.42
C THR A 294 -28.24 0.40 -18.50
N HIS A 295 -27.84 1.00 -17.39
CA HIS A 295 -26.54 1.67 -17.30
C HIS A 295 -25.53 0.69 -16.71
N ARG A 296 -24.34 0.62 -17.30
CA ARG A 296 -23.19 0.01 -16.64
C ARG A 296 -22.53 1.11 -15.83
N SER A 297 -22.92 1.29 -14.58
CA SER A 297 -22.05 2.02 -13.66
C SER A 297 -21.23 0.97 -12.89
N THR A 298 -19.93 1.19 -12.93
CA THR A 298 -18.88 0.24 -12.52
C THR A 298 -18.06 0.84 -11.40
N MET A 299 -18.65 1.78 -10.65
CA MET A 299 -17.94 2.58 -9.67
C MET A 299 -18.47 2.29 -8.27
N CYS A 300 -17.53 2.14 -7.34
CA CYS A 300 -17.84 2.03 -5.93
C CYS A 300 -18.27 3.40 -5.41
N TYR A 301 -19.48 3.52 -4.87
CA TYR A 301 -20.04 4.81 -4.45
C TYR A 301 -20.69 4.71 -3.06
N PRO A 302 -20.76 5.83 -2.31
CA PRO A 302 -21.38 5.87 -0.99
C PRO A 302 -22.91 5.81 -1.07
N THR A 303 -23.53 4.96 -0.25
CA THR A 303 -24.99 4.78 -0.19
C THR A 303 -25.67 5.49 0.97
N THR A 304 -25.02 5.48 2.13
CA THR A 304 -25.59 6.00 3.37
C THR A 304 -24.57 6.89 4.06
N PHE A 305 -25.08 7.90 4.78
CA PHE A 305 -24.26 8.90 5.44
C PHE A 305 -24.72 9.11 6.89
N LYS A 306 -23.79 9.53 7.75
CA LYS A 306 -23.99 10.05 9.09
C LYS A 306 -23.63 11.53 9.06
N THR A 307 -24.50 12.39 9.57
CA THR A 307 -24.21 13.82 9.64
C THR A 307 -23.61 14.15 11.00
N HIS A 308 -22.47 14.83 11.00
CA HIS A 308 -21.87 15.46 12.17
C HIS A 308 -22.09 16.97 12.07
N TYR A 309 -22.35 17.63 13.20
CA TYR A 309 -22.57 19.07 13.27
C TYR A 309 -21.46 19.70 14.11
N TYR A 310 -21.02 20.90 13.71
CA TYR A 310 -20.01 21.70 14.41
C TYR A 310 -20.35 23.19 14.24
N MET A 311 -19.79 24.07 15.07
CA MET A 311 -19.93 25.51 14.91
C MET A 311 -18.69 26.11 14.25
N ASP A 312 -18.89 26.98 13.26
CA ASP A 312 -17.79 27.77 12.70
C ASP A 312 -17.43 28.98 13.59
N LYS A 313 -16.32 29.64 13.27
CA LYS A 313 -15.85 30.84 13.98
C LYS A 313 -16.84 32.01 14.01
N HIS A 314 -17.89 31.97 13.19
CA HIS A 314 -18.92 33.00 13.11
C HIS A 314 -20.19 32.58 13.86
N GLY A 315 -20.16 31.47 14.60
CA GLY A 315 -21.30 30.93 15.33
C GLY A 315 -22.34 30.24 14.44
N ASN A 316 -22.04 29.98 13.17
CA ASN A 316 -22.96 29.24 12.31
C ASN A 316 -22.79 27.73 12.48
N THR A 317 -23.89 27.02 12.66
CA THR A 317 -23.88 25.56 12.62
C THR A 317 -23.58 25.06 11.20
N LYS A 318 -22.48 24.32 11.05
CA LYS A 318 -22.08 23.60 9.85
C LYS A 318 -22.24 22.11 10.06
N SER A 319 -22.22 21.36 8.96
CA SER A 319 -22.27 19.90 9.01
C SER A 319 -21.33 19.25 8.03
N VAL A 320 -20.88 18.05 8.39
CA VAL A 320 -20.06 17.18 7.54
C VAL A 320 -20.71 15.80 7.45
N LEU A 321 -20.61 15.17 6.27
CA LEU A 321 -21.23 13.88 5.98
C LEU A 321 -20.17 12.77 6.04
N ALA A 322 -20.24 11.93 7.07
CA ALA A 322 -19.44 10.72 7.16
C ALA A 322 -20.14 9.56 6.44
N ILE A 323 -19.45 8.90 5.52
CA ILE A 323 -19.95 7.73 4.79
C ILE A 323 -20.15 6.59 5.80
N LYS A 324 -21.28 5.87 5.72
CA LYS A 324 -21.53 4.65 6.50
C LYS A 324 -21.37 3.39 5.68
N HIS A 325 -21.94 3.36 4.48
CA HIS A 325 -21.89 2.19 3.59
C HIS A 325 -21.52 2.58 2.16
N CYS A 326 -20.83 1.67 1.48
CA CYS A 326 -20.46 1.75 0.07
C CYS A 326 -21.08 0.57 -0.66
N SER A 327 -21.42 0.74 -1.93
CA SER A 327 -21.82 -0.38 -2.79
C SER A 327 -21.54 -0.08 -4.26
N CYS A 328 -21.75 -1.07 -5.12
CA CYS A 328 -21.65 -0.91 -6.56
C CYS A 328 -22.98 -0.42 -7.15
N LYS A 329 -22.94 0.67 -7.93
CA LYS A 329 -24.04 1.13 -8.78
C LYS A 329 -23.45 1.35 -10.15
#